data_AF-A0A1B2JAH7-F1
#
_entry.id   AF-A0A1B2JAH7-F1
#
_cell.length_a   1.000
_cell.length_b   1.000
_cell.length_c   1.000
_cell.angle_alpha   90.00
_cell.angle_beta   90.00
_cell.angle_gamma   90.00
#
_symmetry.space_group_name_H-M   'P 1'
#
loop_
_entity.id
_entity.type
_entity.pdbx_description
1 polymer ?
#
loop_
_entity_poly.entity_id
_entity_poly.type
_entity_poly.pdbx_seq_one_letter_code
_entity_poly.pdbx_strand_id
1 'polypeptide(L)'
;MPLLEEISDAEDIDNLEMDLAEFDPTLRTPIAEQRPAPQVVRSQDAESGQAPLVPNQDQISQYIEQFKEGGTINKDQVIRPDEMTEKEMTELKSFQVLYPCYFDKKRSVKEGRRCQKEYGVENPLAKTILDACRYLDIPCILEPEKTHPQDFGNPGRVRVAIKENGKYLDEQYKTKRELIKLVGQFLVEHPTTLQKVQELPGPPELQQGGYIPERVPRVNGLKMNDIVPLHSPFTIKHPSTKSVYEKEPEPAPPAAVPKAPKQKKIMVRR
;
A
#
# COMPACT_ATOMS: atom_id res chain seq x y z
N MET A 1 -9.80 55.80 -27.88
CA MET A 1 -10.79 55.34 -26.89
C MET A 1 -10.49 53.89 -26.62
N PRO A 2 -9.88 53.53 -25.48
CA PRO A 2 -9.62 52.12 -25.19
C PRO A 2 -10.95 51.43 -24.86
N LEU A 3 -11.14 50.22 -25.40
CA LEU A 3 -12.23 49.31 -25.07
C LEU A 3 -11.91 48.66 -23.70
N LEU A 4 -12.86 48.74 -22.78
CA LEU A 4 -12.85 47.95 -21.55
C LEU A 4 -13.45 46.58 -21.88
N GLU A 5 -12.69 45.51 -21.64
CA GLU A 5 -13.24 44.17 -21.48
C GLU A 5 -13.48 43.95 -19.98
N GLU A 6 -14.75 43.72 -19.62
CA GLU A 6 -15.15 43.32 -18.27
C GLU A 6 -14.91 41.81 -18.14
N ILE A 7 -13.88 41.44 -17.39
CA ILE A 7 -13.67 40.06 -16.94
C ILE A 7 -14.56 39.88 -15.70
N SER A 8 -15.59 39.03 -15.80
CA SER A 8 -16.39 38.64 -14.65
C SER A 8 -15.61 37.64 -13.81
N ASP A 9 -14.91 38.13 -12.79
CA ASP A 9 -14.36 37.32 -11.69
C ASP A 9 -15.51 36.79 -10.82
N ALA A 10 -16.31 35.85 -11.33
CA ALA A 10 -17.49 35.31 -10.64
C ALA A 10 -17.39 33.82 -10.31
N GLU A 11 -16.17 33.33 -10.07
CA GLU A 11 -15.95 32.05 -9.39
C GLU A 11 -15.00 32.29 -8.21
N ASP A 12 -15.46 33.10 -7.25
CA ASP A 12 -14.89 33.18 -5.91
C ASP A 12 -15.01 31.79 -5.26
N ILE A 13 -13.86 31.18 -4.99
CA ILE A 13 -13.68 29.83 -4.44
C ILE A 13 -13.93 29.77 -2.91
N ASP A 14 -14.64 30.76 -2.34
CA ASP A 14 -15.01 30.78 -0.92
C ASP A 14 -16.55 30.71 -0.75
N ASN A 15 -17.15 29.55 -1.05
CA ASN A 15 -18.49 29.24 -0.54
C ASN A 15 -18.42 28.96 0.97
N LEU A 16 -18.35 30.05 1.74
CA LEU A 16 -18.38 30.08 3.21
C LEU A 16 -19.82 29.95 3.77
N GLU A 17 -20.73 29.29 3.04
CA GLU A 17 -22.13 29.15 3.44
C GLU A 17 -22.37 27.76 4.04
N MET A 18 -22.00 27.62 5.31
CA MET A 18 -22.36 26.46 6.13
C MET A 18 -23.83 26.63 6.55
N ASP A 19 -24.70 25.74 6.08
CA ASP A 19 -26.16 25.81 6.30
C ASP A 19 -26.48 25.83 7.81
N LEU A 20 -27.26 26.82 8.27
CA LEU A 20 -27.52 27.05 9.71
C LEU A 20 -28.09 25.81 10.43
N ALA A 21 -28.71 24.89 9.68
CA ALA A 21 -29.23 23.64 10.18
C ALA A 21 -28.17 22.63 10.66
N GLU A 22 -26.90 22.78 10.25
CA GLU A 22 -25.78 21.95 10.75
C GLU A 22 -25.22 22.44 12.10
N PHE A 23 -25.43 23.71 12.44
CA PHE A 23 -24.82 24.32 13.63
C PHE A 23 -25.55 24.01 14.94
N ASP A 24 -26.87 23.76 14.92
CA ASP A 24 -27.65 23.44 16.12
C ASP A 24 -28.59 22.23 15.93
N PRO A 25 -28.09 21.00 16.14
CA PRO A 25 -28.92 19.79 16.10
C PRO A 25 -29.94 19.69 17.25
N THR A 26 -29.91 20.63 18.22
CA THR A 26 -30.81 20.66 19.39
C THR A 26 -31.95 21.68 19.27
N LEU A 27 -32.06 22.39 18.13
CA LEU A 27 -33.19 23.24 17.72
C LEU A 27 -33.63 24.26 18.79
N ARG A 28 -32.74 25.20 19.16
CA ARG A 28 -33.12 26.33 20.03
C ARG A 28 -33.58 27.59 19.29
N THR A 29 -33.39 27.67 17.97
CA THR A 29 -33.79 28.83 17.16
C THR A 29 -35.06 28.56 16.34
N PRO A 30 -36.06 29.46 16.32
CA PRO A 30 -37.40 29.20 15.77
C PRO A 30 -37.53 29.31 14.23
N ILE A 31 -36.42 29.37 13.47
CA ILE A 31 -36.44 29.75 12.03
C ILE A 31 -36.10 28.59 11.07
N ALA A 32 -35.52 27.47 11.52
CA ALA A 32 -35.08 26.40 10.62
C ALA A 32 -36.05 25.20 10.60
N GLU A 33 -36.37 24.69 9.41
CA GLU A 33 -37.16 23.47 9.21
C GLU A 33 -36.33 22.20 9.48
N GLN A 34 -36.93 21.20 10.13
CA GLN A 34 -36.24 20.01 10.62
C GLN A 34 -36.03 18.98 9.48
N ARG A 35 -34.77 18.63 9.17
CA ARG A 35 -34.46 17.51 8.27
C ARG A 35 -34.84 16.16 8.92
N PRO A 36 -35.35 15.18 8.15
CA PRO A 36 -35.71 13.87 8.68
C PRO A 36 -34.45 13.10 9.14
N ALA A 37 -34.52 12.48 10.32
CA ALA A 37 -33.41 11.73 10.91
C ALA A 37 -33.01 10.50 10.06
N PRO A 38 -31.72 10.13 9.99
CA PRO A 38 -31.27 8.96 9.26
C PRO A 38 -31.82 7.67 9.90
N GLN A 39 -32.57 6.88 9.12
CA GLN A 39 -33.06 5.56 9.54
C GLN A 39 -31.92 4.54 9.50
N VAL A 40 -31.54 4.02 10.67
CA VAL A 40 -30.58 2.94 10.80
C VAL A 40 -31.30 1.60 10.62
N VAL A 41 -31.21 1.01 9.43
CA VAL A 41 -31.73 -0.33 9.15
C VAL A 41 -30.75 -1.38 9.70
N ARG A 42 -31.22 -2.26 10.59
CA ARG A 42 -30.45 -3.40 11.11
C ARG A 42 -30.65 -4.62 10.22
N SER A 43 -29.58 -5.39 10.01
CA SER A 43 -29.52 -6.58 9.16
C SER A 43 -30.41 -7.77 9.60
N GLN A 44 -31.23 -7.62 10.65
CA GLN A 44 -32.10 -8.69 11.16
C GLN A 44 -33.48 -8.74 10.50
N ASP A 45 -33.90 -7.69 9.77
CA ASP A 45 -35.27 -7.60 9.22
C ASP A 45 -35.42 -8.20 7.79
N ALA A 46 -34.41 -8.91 7.28
CA ALA A 46 -34.43 -9.55 5.97
C ALA A 46 -34.43 -11.08 6.07
N GLU A 47 -35.52 -11.68 6.56
CA GLU A 47 -35.79 -13.11 6.36
C GLU A 47 -37.02 -13.30 5.47
N SER A 48 -36.79 -13.74 4.23
CA SER A 48 -37.65 -14.69 3.50
C SER A 48 -37.01 -15.05 2.16
N GLY A 49 -36.34 -16.20 2.10
CA GLY A 49 -35.81 -16.72 0.83
C GLY A 49 -34.88 -17.92 0.98
N GLN A 50 -35.48 -19.11 0.97
CA GLN A 50 -34.92 -20.46 0.79
C GLN A 50 -33.41 -20.60 0.50
N ALA A 51 -32.73 -21.36 1.36
CA ALA A 51 -31.38 -21.89 1.12
C ALA A 51 -31.38 -23.11 0.18
N PRO A 52 -30.38 -23.26 -0.69
CA PRO A 52 -29.90 -24.56 -1.12
C PRO A 52 -28.51 -24.88 -0.54
N LEU A 53 -28.52 -25.97 0.21
CA LEU A 53 -27.54 -27.01 0.48
C LEU A 53 -26.20 -27.04 -0.32
N VAL A 54 -25.11 -27.15 0.45
CA VAL A 54 -23.73 -27.67 0.21
C VAL A 54 -22.78 -26.91 -0.74
N PRO A 55 -21.54 -26.55 -0.33
CA PRO A 55 -20.53 -26.01 -1.24
C PRO A 55 -19.87 -27.13 -2.08
N ASN A 56 -19.74 -26.88 -3.39
CA ASN A 56 -18.98 -27.73 -4.32
C ASN A 56 -17.47 -27.62 -4.05
N GLN A 57 -16.84 -28.79 -3.86
CA GLN A 57 -15.42 -28.99 -3.60
C GLN A 57 -14.50 -28.59 -4.77
N ASP A 58 -15.07 -28.31 -5.94
CA ASP A 58 -14.34 -27.99 -7.17
C ASP A 58 -13.79 -26.55 -7.21
N GLN A 59 -14.44 -25.58 -6.55
CA GLN A 59 -13.98 -24.18 -6.60
C GLN A 59 -12.71 -23.92 -5.78
N ILE A 60 -12.54 -24.63 -4.67
CA ILE A 60 -11.34 -24.55 -3.83
C ILE A 60 -10.15 -25.20 -4.54
N SER A 61 -10.39 -26.31 -5.25
CA SER A 61 -9.38 -27.02 -6.02
C SER A 61 -8.84 -26.18 -7.18
N GLN A 62 -9.71 -25.43 -7.88
CA GLN A 62 -9.33 -24.52 -8.96
C GLN A 62 -8.49 -23.33 -8.46
N TYR A 63 -8.84 -22.74 -7.31
CA TYR A 63 -8.05 -21.67 -6.72
C TYR A 63 -6.65 -22.17 -6.30
N ILE A 64 -6.55 -23.37 -5.72
CA ILE A 64 -5.27 -23.96 -5.29
C ILE A 64 -4.40 -24.38 -6.48
N GLU A 65 -4.98 -24.96 -7.54
CA GLU A 65 -4.23 -25.31 -8.76
C GLU A 65 -3.67 -24.07 -9.47
N GLN A 66 -4.42 -22.97 -9.49
CA GLN A 66 -3.98 -21.72 -10.11
C GLN A 66 -2.80 -21.05 -9.38
N PHE A 67 -2.54 -21.42 -8.12
CA PHE A 67 -1.36 -21.00 -7.35
C PHE A 67 -0.17 -21.98 -7.43
N LYS A 68 -0.38 -23.21 -7.93
CA LYS A 68 0.66 -24.25 -8.09
C LYS A 68 1.46 -24.13 -9.37
N GLU A 69 0.91 -23.51 -10.42
CA GLU A 69 1.68 -23.25 -11.63
C GLU A 69 2.68 -22.12 -11.36
N GLY A 70 3.98 -22.46 -11.33
CA GLY A 70 5.12 -21.58 -11.07
C GLY A 70 5.36 -20.48 -12.12
N GLY A 71 4.31 -19.73 -12.47
CA GLY A 71 4.35 -18.56 -13.31
C GLY A 71 4.80 -17.32 -12.53
N THR A 72 5.56 -16.46 -13.22
CA THR A 72 5.72 -15.06 -12.84
C THR A 72 4.37 -14.49 -12.44
N ILE A 73 4.29 -13.88 -11.26
CA ILE A 73 3.08 -13.23 -10.74
C ILE A 73 2.47 -12.34 -11.82
N ASN A 74 1.37 -12.77 -12.43
CA ASN A 74 0.56 -11.86 -13.21
C ASN A 74 -0.01 -10.83 -12.22
N LYS A 75 0.07 -9.55 -12.62
CA LYS A 75 -0.31 -8.37 -11.84
C LYS A 75 -1.72 -8.45 -11.25
N ASP A 76 -2.56 -9.32 -11.81
CA ASP A 76 -3.97 -9.52 -11.51
C ASP A 76 -4.26 -10.61 -10.46
N GLN A 77 -3.24 -11.32 -9.94
CA GLN A 77 -3.41 -12.38 -8.93
C GLN A 77 -3.13 -11.91 -7.49
N VAL A 78 -2.94 -10.60 -7.28
CA VAL A 78 -2.79 -10.00 -5.95
C VAL A 78 -4.19 -9.68 -5.45
N ILE A 79 -4.77 -10.59 -4.66
CA ILE A 79 -6.12 -10.42 -4.12
C ILE A 79 -6.17 -9.13 -3.30
N ARG A 80 -6.90 -8.13 -3.81
CA ARG A 80 -7.15 -6.88 -3.08
C ARG A 80 -8.20 -7.16 -2.01
N PRO A 81 -7.99 -6.72 -0.75
CA PRO A 81 -8.93 -6.97 0.33
C PRO A 81 -10.32 -6.39 0.08
N ASP A 82 -10.42 -5.38 -0.78
CA ASP A 82 -11.67 -4.66 -1.07
C ASP A 82 -12.61 -5.44 -2.03
N GLU A 83 -12.12 -6.48 -2.70
CA GLU A 83 -12.89 -7.27 -3.68
C GLU A 83 -13.36 -8.63 -3.14
N MET A 84 -13.08 -8.94 -1.87
CA MET A 84 -13.37 -10.25 -1.28
C MET A 84 -14.76 -10.34 -0.67
N THR A 85 -15.39 -11.49 -0.86
CA THR A 85 -16.66 -11.82 -0.21
C THR A 85 -16.47 -12.02 1.31
N GLU A 86 -17.54 -11.84 2.08
CA GLU A 86 -17.50 -11.98 3.55
C GLU A 86 -17.03 -13.39 4.00
N LYS A 87 -17.33 -14.41 3.19
CA LYS A 87 -16.92 -15.80 3.44
C LYS A 87 -15.41 -15.96 3.26
N GLU A 88 -14.85 -15.45 2.17
CA GLU A 88 -13.40 -15.45 1.95
C GLU A 88 -12.68 -14.68 3.05
N MET A 89 -13.21 -13.52 3.47
CA MET A 89 -12.63 -12.77 4.60
C MET A 89 -12.60 -13.58 5.91
N THR A 90 -13.62 -14.38 6.20
CA THR A 90 -13.64 -15.20 7.43
C THR A 90 -12.63 -16.35 7.35
N GLU A 91 -12.51 -16.99 6.20
CA GLU A 91 -11.48 -18.01 5.95
C GLU A 91 -10.06 -17.43 6.07
N LEU A 92 -9.80 -16.25 5.50
CA LEU A 92 -8.50 -15.58 5.60
C LEU A 92 -8.12 -15.18 7.02
N LYS A 93 -9.10 -14.84 7.85
CA LYS A 93 -8.86 -14.54 9.28
C LYS A 93 -8.35 -15.76 10.03
N SER A 94 -8.69 -16.98 9.60
CA SER A 94 -8.19 -18.22 10.19
C SER A 94 -6.72 -18.51 9.86
N PHE A 95 -6.21 -17.91 8.77
CA PHE A 95 -4.85 -18.17 8.30
C PHE A 95 -3.79 -17.59 9.24
N GLN A 96 -2.64 -18.26 9.29
CA GLN A 96 -1.52 -17.81 10.08
C GLN A 96 -0.81 -16.66 9.38
N VAL A 97 -0.32 -15.72 10.18
CA VAL A 97 0.33 -14.51 9.67
C VAL A 97 1.84 -14.60 9.80
N LEU A 98 2.54 -14.33 8.70
CA LEU A 98 3.99 -14.14 8.63
C LEU A 98 4.29 -12.70 8.23
N TYR A 99 5.21 -12.08 8.97
CA TYR A 99 5.74 -10.75 8.65
C TYR A 99 7.23 -10.86 8.32
N PRO A 100 7.76 -9.98 7.45
CA PRO A 100 9.18 -9.93 7.13
C PRO A 100 10.09 -9.84 8.36
N CYS A 101 9.73 -9.01 9.34
CA CYS A 101 10.51 -8.80 10.57
C CYS A 101 10.77 -10.09 11.38
N TYR A 102 9.99 -11.15 11.17
CA TYR A 102 10.19 -12.44 11.85
C TYR A 102 11.49 -13.11 11.44
N PHE A 103 11.95 -12.85 10.23
CA PHE A 103 13.14 -13.44 9.60
C PHE A 103 14.35 -12.50 9.60
N ASP A 104 14.20 -11.29 10.15
CA ASP A 104 15.22 -10.26 10.09
C ASP A 104 16.36 -10.55 11.08
N LYS A 105 17.56 -10.77 10.56
CA LYS A 105 18.77 -11.04 11.36
C LYS A 105 19.23 -9.82 12.17
N LYS A 106 19.00 -8.60 11.68
CA LYS A 106 19.44 -7.34 12.31
C LYS A 106 18.58 -6.98 13.52
N ARG A 107 17.34 -7.49 13.59
CA ARG A 107 16.40 -7.31 14.71
C ARG A 107 16.58 -8.37 15.78
N SER A 108 16.36 -8.02 17.03
CA SER A 108 16.30 -8.94 18.18
C SER A 108 14.90 -9.58 18.34
N VAL A 109 14.78 -10.54 19.26
CA VAL A 109 13.49 -11.21 19.54
C VAL A 109 12.45 -10.24 20.09
N LYS A 110 12.87 -9.26 20.91
CA LYS A 110 11.99 -8.21 21.45
C LYS A 110 11.49 -7.25 20.36
N GLU A 111 12.28 -7.09 19.30
CA GLU A 111 12.01 -6.19 18.16
C GLU A 111 11.26 -6.86 17.00
N GLY A 112 10.86 -8.12 17.17
CA GLY A 112 9.98 -8.82 16.23
C GLY A 112 10.55 -10.11 15.65
N ARG A 113 11.86 -10.36 15.77
CA ARG A 113 12.46 -11.58 15.22
C ARG A 113 11.88 -12.82 15.90
N ARG A 114 11.43 -13.79 15.10
CA ARG A 114 10.87 -15.07 15.59
C ARG A 114 11.72 -16.27 15.17
N CYS A 115 12.53 -16.14 14.12
CA CYS A 115 13.46 -17.18 13.71
C CYS A 115 14.72 -17.22 14.59
N GLN A 116 15.43 -18.35 14.56
CA GLN A 116 16.80 -18.42 15.06
C GLN A 116 17.72 -17.63 14.11
N LYS A 117 18.82 -17.09 14.65
CA LYS A 117 19.73 -16.22 13.88
C LYS A 117 20.37 -16.92 12.67
N GLU A 118 20.51 -18.24 12.73
CA GLU A 118 21.05 -19.08 11.64
C GLU A 118 20.15 -19.07 10.40
N TYR A 119 18.83 -19.06 10.60
CA TYR A 119 17.82 -18.99 9.54
C TYR A 119 17.32 -17.56 9.27
N GLY A 120 18.00 -16.57 9.85
CA GLY A 120 17.67 -15.16 9.67
C GLY A 120 18.47 -14.56 8.51
N VAL A 121 17.81 -13.70 7.74
CA VAL A 121 18.39 -13.03 6.57
C VAL A 121 18.39 -11.52 6.78
N GLU A 122 19.29 -10.82 6.10
CA GLU A 122 19.32 -9.36 6.11
C GLU A 122 18.30 -8.81 5.11
N ASN A 123 17.52 -7.81 5.53
CA ASN A 123 16.47 -7.19 4.71
C ASN A 123 15.48 -8.22 4.11
N PRO A 124 14.77 -9.01 4.94
CA PRO A 124 13.74 -9.94 4.45
C PRO A 124 12.61 -9.18 3.75
N LEU A 125 12.11 -9.69 2.62
CA LEU A 125 10.99 -9.10 1.88
C LEU A 125 9.79 -10.05 1.90
N ALA A 126 8.57 -9.48 1.95
CA ALA A 126 7.34 -10.28 1.92
C ALA A 126 7.19 -11.10 0.63
N LYS A 127 7.73 -10.60 -0.49
CA LYS A 127 7.80 -11.33 -1.76
C LYS A 127 8.57 -12.63 -1.64
N THR A 128 9.78 -12.58 -1.09
CA THR A 128 10.63 -13.77 -0.97
C THR A 128 10.04 -14.79 0.00
N ILE A 129 9.29 -14.32 1.01
CA ILE A 129 8.50 -15.19 1.90
C ILE A 129 7.35 -15.85 1.13
N LEU A 130 6.65 -15.11 0.28
CA LEU A 130 5.61 -15.67 -0.60
C LEU A 130 6.20 -16.75 -1.52
N ASP A 131 7.35 -16.48 -2.14
CA ASP A 131 8.04 -17.42 -3.01
C ASP A 131 8.45 -18.69 -2.25
N ALA A 132 8.90 -18.56 -1.00
CA ALA A 132 9.18 -19.69 -0.12
C ALA A 132 7.92 -20.52 0.17
N CYS A 133 6.80 -19.86 0.47
CA CYS A 133 5.54 -20.54 0.70
C CYS A 133 5.03 -21.28 -0.55
N ARG A 134 5.21 -20.69 -1.73
CA ARG A 134 4.90 -21.34 -3.02
C ARG A 134 5.80 -22.53 -3.30
N TYR A 135 7.09 -22.42 -3.02
CA TYR A 135 8.04 -23.52 -3.16
C TYR A 135 7.69 -24.72 -2.26
N LEU A 136 7.08 -24.45 -1.10
CA LEU A 136 6.62 -25.46 -0.15
C LEU A 136 5.17 -25.91 -0.42
N ASP A 137 4.57 -25.52 -1.55
CA ASP A 137 3.18 -25.82 -1.94
C ASP A 137 2.13 -25.41 -0.90
N ILE A 138 2.41 -24.35 -0.12
CA ILE A 138 1.51 -23.89 0.94
C ILE A 138 0.57 -22.81 0.38
N PRO A 139 -0.76 -22.96 0.53
CA PRO A 139 -1.71 -21.92 0.16
C PRO A 139 -1.41 -20.62 0.92
N CYS A 140 -1.11 -19.55 0.18
CA CYS A 140 -0.64 -18.30 0.75
C CYS A 140 -1.13 -17.07 -0.02
N ILE A 141 -1.34 -15.98 0.70
CA ILE A 141 -1.83 -14.70 0.17
C ILE A 141 -0.94 -13.58 0.66
N LEU A 142 -0.55 -12.70 -0.26
CA LEU A 142 0.27 -11.53 0.01
C LEU A 142 -0.61 -10.28 0.15
N GLU A 143 -0.48 -9.60 1.28
CA GLU A 143 -1.06 -8.30 1.53
C GLU A 143 0.10 -7.27 1.60
N PRO A 144 0.42 -6.58 0.50
CA PRO A 144 1.67 -5.81 0.39
C PRO A 144 1.65 -4.51 1.20
N GLU A 145 0.48 -3.97 1.51
CA GLU A 145 0.31 -2.69 2.24
C GLU A 145 0.33 -2.84 3.76
N LYS A 146 0.11 -4.05 4.28
CA LYS A 146 -0.02 -4.28 5.73
C LYS A 146 1.35 -4.41 6.37
N THR A 147 1.53 -3.76 7.52
CA THR A 147 2.85 -3.68 8.16
C THR A 147 2.81 -4.12 9.62
N HIS A 148 3.94 -4.66 10.10
CA HIS A 148 4.09 -5.01 11.51
C HIS A 148 4.36 -3.74 12.34
N PRO A 149 3.73 -3.56 13.52
CA PRO A 149 3.91 -2.34 14.34
C PRO A 149 5.36 -2.05 14.74
N GLN A 150 6.17 -3.09 14.94
CA GLN A 150 7.60 -2.95 15.29
C GLN A 150 8.52 -2.71 14.07
N ASP A 151 8.00 -2.84 12.85
CA ASP A 151 8.76 -2.69 11.60
C ASP A 151 7.94 -1.97 10.54
N PHE A 152 7.57 -0.71 10.83
CA PHE A 152 6.75 0.12 9.94
C PHE A 152 7.42 0.43 8.59
N GLY A 153 8.73 0.26 8.49
CA GLY A 153 9.53 0.52 7.29
C GLY A 153 9.57 -0.59 6.26
N ASN A 154 9.06 -1.78 6.60
CA ASN A 154 9.09 -2.94 5.71
C ASN A 154 7.67 -3.52 5.59
N PRO A 155 6.80 -2.86 4.80
CA PRO A 155 5.44 -3.32 4.62
C PRO A 155 5.40 -4.66 3.87
N GLY A 156 4.35 -5.41 4.15
CA GLY A 156 4.08 -6.71 3.60
C GLY A 156 3.70 -7.70 4.69
N ARG A 157 2.61 -8.41 4.44
CA ARG A 157 2.09 -9.47 5.30
C ARG A 157 1.73 -10.67 4.44
N VAL A 158 2.18 -11.85 4.83
CA VAL A 158 1.84 -13.09 4.13
C VAL A 158 0.92 -13.90 5.05
N ARG A 159 -0.29 -14.20 4.57
CA ARG A 159 -1.21 -15.14 5.20
C ARG A 159 -0.95 -16.53 4.64
N VAL A 160 -0.89 -17.52 5.51
CA VAL A 160 -0.55 -18.90 5.17
C VAL A 160 -1.55 -19.85 5.81
N ALA A 161 -2.13 -20.73 5.02
CA ALA A 161 -2.96 -21.83 5.52
C ALA A 161 -2.04 -22.96 6.02
N ILE A 162 -2.08 -23.25 7.32
CA ILE A 162 -1.41 -24.44 7.90
C ILE A 162 -2.40 -25.58 8.10
N LYS A 163 -3.66 -25.22 8.35
CA LYS A 163 -4.76 -26.14 8.62
C LYS A 163 -5.89 -25.89 7.65
N GLU A 164 -6.53 -26.97 7.25
CA GLU A 164 -7.76 -26.97 6.49
C GLU A 164 -8.75 -27.90 7.20
N ASN A 165 -9.94 -27.39 7.53
CA ASN A 165 -10.99 -28.15 8.24
C ASN A 165 -10.51 -28.85 9.53
N GLY A 166 -9.59 -28.20 10.25
CA GLY A 166 -9.03 -28.71 11.52
C GLY A 166 -7.90 -29.73 11.38
N LYS A 167 -7.56 -30.17 10.16
CA LYS A 167 -6.42 -31.05 9.87
C LYS A 167 -5.23 -30.24 9.36
N TYR A 168 -4.01 -30.71 9.65
CA TYR A 168 -2.80 -30.12 9.08
C TYR A 168 -2.69 -30.48 7.59
N LEU A 169 -2.33 -29.51 6.75
CA LEU A 169 -2.18 -29.71 5.31
C LEU A 169 -1.02 -30.65 4.98
N ASP A 170 0.10 -30.46 5.67
CA ASP A 170 1.30 -31.28 5.52
C ASP A 170 1.90 -31.57 6.91
N GLU A 171 2.58 -32.70 7.02
CA GLU A 171 3.31 -33.10 8.22
C GLU A 171 4.58 -32.30 8.45
N GLN A 172 5.15 -31.72 7.39
CA GLN A 172 6.41 -30.96 7.47
C GLN A 172 6.28 -29.67 8.29
N TYR A 173 5.09 -29.05 8.32
CA TYR A 173 4.85 -27.74 8.93
C TYR A 173 3.62 -27.70 9.85
N LYS A 174 3.50 -28.68 10.76
CA LYS A 174 2.39 -28.76 11.74
C LYS A 174 2.29 -27.49 12.61
N THR A 175 3.42 -26.92 13.00
CA THR A 175 3.45 -25.72 13.85
C THR A 175 3.95 -24.48 13.11
N LYS A 176 3.49 -23.30 13.56
CA LYS A 176 4.00 -22.01 13.05
C LYS A 176 5.53 -21.87 13.21
N ARG A 177 6.10 -22.48 14.25
CA ARG A 177 7.55 -22.42 14.51
C ARG A 177 8.34 -23.23 13.49
N GLU A 178 7.85 -24.41 13.12
CA GLU A 178 8.45 -25.23 12.05
C GLU A 178 8.34 -24.54 10.69
N LEU A 179 7.17 -23.95 10.39
CA LEU A 179 6.99 -23.15 9.18
C LEU A 179 8.00 -22.00 9.08
N ILE A 180 8.19 -21.24 10.17
CA ILE A 180 9.20 -20.16 10.21
C ILE A 180 10.61 -20.70 10.00
N LYS A 181 10.92 -21.92 10.47
CA LYS A 181 12.24 -22.52 10.25
C LYS A 181 12.45 -22.86 8.77
N LEU A 182 11.47 -23.53 8.14
CA LEU A 182 11.54 -23.94 6.73
C LEU A 182 11.62 -22.73 5.80
N VAL A 183 10.75 -21.74 6.01
CA VAL A 183 10.80 -20.48 5.25
C VAL A 183 12.15 -19.79 5.46
N GLY A 184 12.66 -19.75 6.69
CA GLY A 184 13.98 -19.16 6.97
C GLY A 184 15.13 -19.86 6.24
N GLN A 185 15.10 -21.19 6.11
CA GLN A 185 16.08 -21.94 5.31
C GLN A 185 16.04 -21.53 3.84
N PHE A 186 14.85 -21.47 3.25
CA PHE A 186 14.67 -21.03 1.86
C PHE A 186 15.17 -19.60 1.65
N LEU A 187 14.91 -18.70 2.59
CA LEU A 187 15.38 -17.31 2.50
C LEU A 187 16.91 -17.20 2.53
N VAL A 188 17.59 -18.05 3.31
CA VAL A 188 19.06 -18.09 3.37
C VAL A 188 19.64 -18.56 2.04
N GLU A 189 19.01 -19.53 1.39
CA GLU A 189 19.38 -20.00 0.05
C GLU A 189 19.10 -18.93 -1.04
N HIS A 190 18.06 -18.12 -0.85
CA HIS A 190 17.60 -17.11 -1.81
C HIS A 190 17.65 -15.68 -1.24
N PRO A 191 18.84 -15.12 -0.99
CA PRO A 191 18.97 -13.80 -0.37
C PRO A 191 18.28 -12.69 -1.16
N THR A 192 17.94 -11.62 -0.46
CA THR A 192 17.25 -10.47 -1.05
C THR A 192 18.21 -9.61 -1.87
N THR A 193 17.78 -9.26 -3.08
CA THR A 193 18.55 -8.46 -4.05
C THR A 193 17.68 -7.28 -4.49
N LEU A 194 18.30 -6.17 -4.91
CA LEU A 194 17.59 -4.97 -5.36
C LEU A 194 16.62 -5.23 -6.53
N GLN A 195 16.96 -6.17 -7.42
CA GLN A 195 16.10 -6.55 -8.55
C GLN A 195 14.74 -7.13 -8.10
N LYS A 196 14.73 -7.93 -7.02
CA LYS A 196 13.51 -8.54 -6.46
C LYS A 196 12.51 -7.50 -5.94
N VAL A 197 12.96 -6.27 -5.65
CA VAL A 197 12.07 -5.18 -5.19
C VAL A 197 11.11 -4.75 -6.30
N GLN A 198 11.54 -4.80 -7.56
CA GLN A 198 10.71 -4.42 -8.71
C GLN A 198 9.61 -5.45 -9.04
N GLU A 199 9.80 -6.70 -8.65
CA GLU A 199 8.84 -7.78 -8.89
C GLU A 199 7.58 -7.66 -8.02
N LEU A 200 7.64 -6.88 -6.93
CA LEU A 200 6.48 -6.63 -6.11
C LEU A 200 5.47 -5.73 -6.84
N PRO A 201 4.15 -6.01 -6.75
CA PRO A 201 3.17 -5.00 -7.09
C PRO A 201 3.50 -3.74 -6.28
N GLY A 202 3.69 -2.62 -6.98
CA GLY A 202 4.03 -1.29 -6.48
C GLY A 202 2.82 -0.36 -6.64
N PRO A 203 2.79 0.81 -5.99
CA PRO A 203 1.84 1.85 -6.35
C PRO A 203 1.99 2.14 -7.85
N PRO A 204 0.90 2.29 -8.61
CA PRO A 204 0.95 2.44 -10.06
C PRO A 204 1.85 3.61 -10.49
N GLU A 205 1.91 4.66 -9.68
CA GLU A 205 2.73 5.86 -9.91
C GLU A 205 4.23 5.52 -9.96
N LEU A 206 4.70 4.68 -9.03
CA LEU A 206 6.10 4.29 -8.95
C LEU A 206 6.49 3.27 -10.01
N GLN A 207 5.56 2.39 -10.39
CA GLN A 207 5.81 1.41 -11.45
C GLN A 207 5.91 2.07 -12.83
N GLN A 208 5.04 3.04 -13.12
CA GLN A 208 5.03 3.74 -14.41
C GLN A 208 6.20 4.74 -14.54
N GLY A 209 6.63 5.34 -13.44
CA GLY A 209 7.69 6.35 -13.40
C GLY A 209 9.12 5.82 -13.59
N GLY A 210 9.31 4.55 -13.94
CA GLY A 210 10.64 3.97 -14.16
C GLY A 210 11.52 3.95 -12.90
N TYR A 211 10.92 3.65 -11.74
CA TYR A 211 11.63 3.64 -10.47
C TYR A 211 12.83 2.67 -10.47
N ILE A 212 14.00 3.21 -10.13
CA ILE A 212 15.24 2.45 -9.96
C ILE A 212 15.40 2.08 -8.49
N PRO A 213 15.45 0.79 -8.12
CA PRO A 213 15.62 0.36 -6.74
C PRO A 213 17.01 0.74 -6.24
N GLU A 214 17.05 1.69 -5.32
CA GLU A 214 18.26 2.12 -4.62
C GLU A 214 18.22 1.67 -3.16
N ARG A 215 19.40 1.60 -2.52
CA ARG A 215 19.48 1.37 -1.08
C ARG A 215 19.13 2.64 -0.33
N VAL A 216 18.25 2.53 0.66
CA VAL A 216 17.86 3.65 1.50
C VAL A 216 19.04 3.99 2.45
N PRO A 217 19.40 5.27 2.61
CA PRO A 217 20.40 5.69 3.59
C PRO A 217 19.90 5.39 5.01
N ARG A 218 20.78 4.81 5.82
CA ARG A 218 20.47 4.49 7.22
C ARG A 218 20.49 5.75 8.07
N VAL A 219 19.43 5.94 8.85
CA VAL A 219 19.36 6.97 9.87
C VAL A 219 19.90 6.41 11.18
N ASN A 220 20.83 7.14 11.82
CA ASN A 220 21.38 6.74 13.10
C ASN A 220 20.29 6.69 14.18
N GLY A 221 20.26 5.61 14.97
CA GLY A 221 19.27 5.40 16.04
C GLY A 221 17.97 4.75 15.57
N LEU A 222 17.64 4.80 14.27
CA LEU A 222 16.48 4.09 13.73
C LEU A 222 16.88 2.70 13.22
N LYS A 223 16.19 1.67 13.70
CA LYS A 223 16.38 0.29 13.22
C LYS A 223 15.57 0.08 11.94
N MET A 224 16.24 0.24 10.81
CA MET A 224 15.65 0.09 9.47
C MET A 224 16.50 -0.82 8.58
N ASN A 225 15.85 -1.37 7.55
CA ASN A 225 16.48 -2.15 6.50
C ASN A 225 16.96 -1.24 5.36
N ASP A 226 18.04 -1.65 4.70
CA ASP A 226 18.65 -0.89 3.61
C ASP A 226 17.91 -1.10 2.29
N ILE A 227 17.28 -2.28 2.15
CA ILE A 227 16.45 -2.67 1.01
C ILE A 227 15.02 -2.77 1.52
N VAL A 228 14.12 -1.98 0.94
CA VAL A 228 12.71 -1.92 1.29
C VAL A 228 11.83 -2.11 0.06
N PRO A 229 10.61 -2.64 0.21
CA PRO A 229 9.66 -2.79 -0.89
C PRO A 229 9.14 -1.43 -1.38
N LEU A 230 8.61 -1.40 -2.61
CA LEU A 230 8.08 -0.17 -3.24
C LEU A 230 6.99 0.54 -2.42
N HIS A 231 6.16 -0.21 -1.69
CA HIS A 231 5.12 0.32 -0.82
C HIS A 231 5.65 0.94 0.47
N SER A 232 6.95 0.84 0.73
CA SER A 232 7.54 1.33 1.98
C SER A 232 7.49 2.85 2.09
N PRO A 233 7.17 3.39 3.28
CA PRO A 233 7.32 4.81 3.55
C PRO A 233 8.79 5.28 3.52
N PHE A 234 9.75 4.36 3.53
CA PHE A 234 11.18 4.67 3.47
C PHE A 234 11.72 4.77 2.04
N THR A 235 10.91 4.45 1.04
CA THR A 235 11.29 4.58 -0.37
C THR A 235 11.52 6.05 -0.73
N ILE A 236 12.76 6.39 -1.10
CA ILE A 236 13.09 7.74 -1.57
C ILE A 236 12.49 7.92 -2.97
N LYS A 237 12.09 9.14 -3.33
CA LYS A 237 11.48 9.49 -4.63
C LYS A 237 10.05 8.95 -4.80
N HIS A 238 9.36 8.62 -3.70
CA HIS A 238 7.91 8.47 -3.74
C HIS A 238 7.28 9.75 -4.34
N PRO A 239 6.29 9.67 -5.25
CA PRO A 239 5.70 10.85 -5.88
C PRO A 239 5.27 11.94 -4.88
N SER A 240 4.75 11.54 -3.71
CA SER A 240 4.37 12.47 -2.64
C SER A 240 5.55 13.14 -1.90
N THR A 241 6.76 12.59 -1.96
CA THR A 241 7.95 13.11 -1.25
C THR A 241 9.02 13.61 -2.22
N LYS A 242 8.79 13.46 -3.54
CA LYS A 242 9.74 13.81 -4.60
C LYS A 242 10.20 15.28 -4.52
N SER A 243 9.29 16.19 -4.20
CA SER A 243 9.56 17.63 -4.04
C SER A 243 10.53 17.99 -2.92
N VAL A 244 10.70 17.12 -1.91
CA VAL A 244 11.63 17.37 -0.80
C VAL A 244 13.09 17.16 -1.24
N TYR A 245 13.33 16.30 -2.22
CA TYR A 245 14.66 15.88 -2.62
C TYR A 245 15.11 16.46 -3.96
N GLU A 246 14.17 16.71 -4.89
CA GLU A 246 14.47 17.29 -6.19
C GLU A 246 14.36 18.82 -6.10
N LYS A 247 15.45 19.51 -6.43
CA LYS A 247 15.44 20.97 -6.56
C LYS A 247 14.49 21.34 -7.70
N GLU A 248 13.46 22.14 -7.41
CA GLU A 248 12.56 22.65 -8.44
C GLU A 248 13.36 23.33 -9.57
N PRO A 249 12.99 23.12 -10.84
CA PRO A 249 13.67 23.79 -11.94
C PRO A 249 13.57 25.30 -11.73
N GLU A 250 14.72 25.99 -11.71
CA GLU A 250 14.73 27.45 -11.56
C GLU A 250 13.89 28.06 -12.69
N PRO A 251 12.99 29.03 -12.38
CA PRO A 251 12.16 29.65 -13.39
C PRO A 251 13.07 30.20 -14.48
N ALA A 252 12.75 29.89 -15.74
CA ALA A 252 13.54 30.36 -16.87
C ALA A 252 13.75 31.87 -16.72
N PRO A 253 14.99 32.38 -16.92
CA PRO A 253 15.26 33.80 -16.76
C PRO A 253 14.27 34.58 -17.61
N PRO A 254 13.67 35.66 -17.08
CA PRO A 254 12.67 36.42 -17.80
C PRO A 254 13.23 36.81 -19.16
N ALA A 255 12.49 36.48 -20.23
CA ALA A 255 12.90 36.77 -21.58
C ALA A 255 13.37 38.23 -21.66
N ALA A 256 14.62 38.44 -22.07
CA ALA A 256 15.23 39.76 -22.08
C ALA A 256 14.35 40.71 -22.89
N VAL A 257 13.69 41.65 -22.21
CA VAL A 257 12.83 42.64 -22.86
C VAL A 257 13.71 43.44 -23.83
N PRO A 258 13.38 43.51 -25.13
CA PRO A 258 14.20 44.23 -26.09
C PRO A 258 14.29 45.71 -25.68
N LYS A 259 15.52 46.18 -25.42
CA LYS A 259 15.77 47.57 -25.03
C LYS A 259 15.27 48.49 -26.13
N ALA A 260 14.29 49.34 -25.83
CA ALA A 260 13.76 50.32 -26.78
C ALA A 260 14.90 51.22 -27.31
N PRO A 261 14.93 51.52 -28.63
CA PRO A 261 15.99 52.33 -29.22
C PRO A 261 15.97 53.75 -28.64
N LYS A 262 17.12 54.21 -28.13
CA LYS A 262 17.28 55.56 -27.59
C LYS A 262 17.08 56.60 -28.70
N GLN A 263 16.03 57.40 -28.60
CA GLN A 263 15.82 58.53 -29.49
C GLN A 263 16.87 59.61 -29.21
N LYS A 264 17.77 59.87 -30.18
CA LYS A 264 18.71 60.99 -30.11
C LYS A 264 17.95 62.28 -30.37
N LYS A 265 17.73 63.09 -29.31
CA LYS A 265 17.22 64.46 -29.47
C LYS A 265 18.39 65.37 -29.86
N ILE A 266 18.35 65.91 -31.08
CA ILE A 266 19.26 66.98 -31.51
C ILE A 266 18.60 68.30 -31.13
N MET A 267 19.22 69.05 -30.22
CA MET A 267 18.79 70.42 -29.91
C MET A 267 19.32 71.37 -30.98
N VAL A 268 18.41 71.94 -31.78
CA VAL A 268 18.73 73.07 -32.65
C VAL A 268 18.55 74.35 -31.83
N ARG A 269 19.63 75.10 -31.63
CA ARG A 269 19.55 76.46 -31.05
C ARG A 269 19.21 77.43 -32.19
N ARG A 270 18.14 78.21 -32.02
CA ARG A 270 17.85 79.39 -32.85
C ARG A 270 18.69 80.57 -32.37
#